data_AF-A0A6A4Z084-F1
#
_entry.id   AF-A0A6A4Z084-F1
#
_cell.length_a   1.000
_cell.length_b   1.000
_cell.length_c   1.000
_cell.angle_alpha   90.00
_cell.angle_beta   90.00
_cell.angle_gamma   90.00
#
_symmetry.space_group_name_H-M   'P 1'
#
loop_
_entity.id
_entity.type
_entity.pdbx_description
1 polymer ?
#
loop_
_entity_poly.entity_id
_entity_poly.type
_entity_poly.pdbx_seq_one_letter_code
_entity_poly.pdbx_strand_id
1 'polypeptide(L)'
;MKIAVLLLATTSAAAAMAPSVHSLSAQDRAALVEELTQWKAKFGGIAKAQGLLPPVSDNRSLDDTINNELQRLLDNKHAVDVARKNNPKAT
;
A
#
# COMPACT_ATOMS: atom_id res chain seq x y z
N MET A 1 -43.59 -10.08 26.09
CA MET A 1 -42.17 -9.73 25.93
C MET A 1 -41.84 -9.76 24.45
N LYS A 2 -41.40 -8.63 23.88
CA LYS A 2 -41.15 -8.49 22.44
C LYS A 2 -39.64 -8.66 22.22
N ILE A 3 -39.23 -9.81 21.68
CA ILE A 3 -37.82 -10.08 21.37
C ILE A 3 -37.54 -9.46 20.02
N ALA A 4 -36.79 -8.36 20.00
CA ALA A 4 -36.29 -7.75 18.77
C ALA A 4 -35.07 -8.56 18.31
N VAL A 5 -35.23 -9.29 17.21
CA VAL A 5 -34.12 -9.96 16.51
C VAL A 5 -33.27 -8.88 15.84
N LEU A 6 -32.05 -8.71 16.33
CA LEU A 6 -31.03 -7.86 15.71
C LEU A 6 -30.41 -8.63 14.54
N LEU A 7 -30.81 -8.31 13.31
CA LEU A 7 -30.13 -8.81 12.12
C LEU A 7 -28.74 -8.14 12.03
N LEU A 8 -27.69 -8.88 12.38
CA LEU A 8 -26.32 -8.53 12.04
C LEU A 8 -26.18 -8.65 10.51
N ALA A 9 -26.27 -7.52 9.82
CA ALA A 9 -25.90 -7.44 8.41
C ALA A 9 -24.39 -7.72 8.29
N THR A 10 -24.04 -8.96 7.93
CA THR A 10 -22.69 -9.30 7.51
C THR A 10 -22.46 -8.68 6.14
N THR A 11 -21.90 -7.47 6.09
CA THR A 11 -21.39 -6.90 4.84
C THR A 11 -20.23 -7.77 4.40
N SER A 12 -20.44 -8.60 3.38
CA SER A 12 -19.39 -9.29 2.68
C SER A 12 -18.46 -8.25 2.08
N ALA A 13 -17.27 -8.08 2.67
CA ALA A 13 -16.24 -7.25 2.10
C ALA A 13 -15.85 -7.86 0.76
N ALA A 14 -16.23 -7.20 -0.34
CA ALA A 14 -15.66 -7.50 -1.64
C ALA A 14 -14.13 -7.35 -1.50
N ALA A 15 -13.39 -8.43 -1.71
CA ALA A 15 -11.94 -8.38 -1.74
C ALA A 15 -11.54 -7.49 -2.93
N ALA A 16 -11.30 -6.21 -2.67
CA ALA A 16 -10.72 -5.33 -3.66
C ALA A 16 -9.37 -5.95 -4.05
N MET A 17 -9.20 -6.27 -5.33
CA MET A 17 -7.93 -6.80 -5.82
C MET A 17 -6.83 -5.79 -5.51
N ALA A 18 -5.72 -6.25 -4.94
CA ALA A 18 -4.58 -5.38 -4.67
C ALA A 18 -4.09 -4.76 -6.00
N PRO A 19 -3.83 -3.44 -6.03
CA PRO A 19 -3.36 -2.77 -7.24
C PRO A 19 -1.97 -3.26 -7.65
N SER A 20 -1.65 -3.24 -8.96
CA SER A 20 -0.36 -3.66 -9.49
C SER A 20 0.33 -2.55 -10.27
N VAL A 21 1.63 -2.36 -10.06
CA VAL A 21 2.44 -1.38 -10.82
C VAL A 21 2.47 -1.67 -12.32
N HIS A 22 2.27 -2.92 -12.72
CA HIS A 22 2.21 -3.32 -14.13
C HIS A 22 0.89 -2.93 -14.81
N SER A 23 -0.14 -2.61 -14.03
CA SER A 23 -1.46 -2.18 -14.53
C SER A 23 -1.65 -0.66 -14.51
N LEU A 24 -0.67 0.09 -14.00
CA LEU A 24 -0.74 1.55 -13.93
C LEU A 24 -0.57 2.20 -15.30
N SER A 25 -1.23 3.35 -15.49
CA SER A 25 -0.91 4.24 -16.60
C SER A 25 0.54 4.74 -16.48
N ALA A 26 1.14 5.15 -17.60
CA ALA A 26 2.49 5.73 -17.58
C ALA A 26 2.57 6.96 -16.66
N GLN A 27 1.51 7.77 -16.61
CA GLN A 27 1.43 8.96 -15.76
C GLN A 27 1.35 8.59 -14.28
N ASP A 28 0.49 7.64 -13.90
CA ASP A 28 0.37 7.20 -12.50
C ASP A 28 1.66 6.53 -12.03
N ARG A 29 2.32 5.76 -12.90
CA ARG A 29 3.62 5.16 -12.60
C ARG A 29 4.69 6.22 -12.41
N ALA A 30 4.71 7.28 -13.21
CA ALA A 30 5.64 8.40 -13.05
C ALA A 30 5.41 9.15 -11.74
N ALA A 31 4.15 9.42 -11.38
CA ALA A 31 3.81 10.03 -10.10
C ALA A 31 4.26 9.16 -8.91
N LEU A 32 4.08 7.83 -9.01
CA LEU A 32 4.51 6.90 -7.98
C LEU A 32 6.04 6.85 -7.81
N VAL A 33 6.79 6.98 -8.91
CA VAL A 33 8.27 7.12 -8.87
C VAL A 33 8.69 8.40 -8.17
N GLU A 34 8.02 9.51 -8.45
CA GLU A 34 8.28 10.78 -7.80
C GLU A 34 7.98 10.71 -6.29
N GLU A 35 6.83 10.15 -5.91
CA GLU A 35 6.48 9.93 -4.50
C GLU A 35 7.51 9.05 -3.77
N LEU A 36 7.96 7.95 -4.40
CA LEU A 36 8.99 7.07 -3.82
C LEU A 36 10.31 7.82 -3.64
N THR A 37 10.69 8.67 -4.61
CA THR A 37 11.90 9.48 -4.55
C THR A 37 11.84 10.45 -3.37
N GLN A 38 10.72 11.16 -3.21
CA GLN A 38 10.51 12.09 -2.09
C GLN A 38 10.51 11.35 -0.74
N TRP A 39 9.85 10.19 -0.67
CA TRP A 39 9.84 9.36 0.54
C TRP A 39 11.25 8.91 0.93
N LYS A 40 12.05 8.42 -0.02
CA LYS A 40 13.44 8.00 0.22
C LYS A 40 14.31 9.17 0.66
N ALA A 41 14.14 10.35 0.07
CA ALA A 41 14.88 11.55 0.47
C ALA A 41 14.57 11.95 1.93
N LYS A 42 13.30 11.87 2.33
CA LYS A 42 12.86 12.28 3.67
C LYS A 42 13.11 11.22 4.76
N PHE A 43 12.89 9.95 4.44
CA PHE A 43 12.82 8.87 5.43
C PHE A 43 13.85 7.75 5.20
N GLY A 44 14.53 7.71 4.05
CA GLY A 44 15.43 6.62 3.69
C GLY A 44 16.59 6.44 4.68
N GLY A 45 17.15 7.54 5.20
CA GLY A 45 18.19 7.50 6.22
C GLY A 45 17.71 6.86 7.53
N ILE A 46 16.52 7.25 8.01
CA ILE A 46 15.90 6.70 9.22
C ILE A 46 15.54 5.23 9.01
N ALA A 47 14.91 4.90 7.88
CA ALA A 47 14.55 3.52 7.53
C ALA A 47 15.79 2.62 7.46
N LYS A 48 16.91 3.10 6.92
CA LYS A 48 18.18 2.38 6.91
C LYS A 48 18.72 2.16 8.32
N ALA A 49 18.79 3.22 9.13
CA ALA A 49 19.29 3.15 10.50
C ALA A 49 18.47 2.18 11.39
N GLN A 50 17.18 2.04 11.09
CA GLN A 50 16.26 1.15 11.80
C GLN A 50 16.12 -0.25 11.16
N GLY A 51 16.84 -0.55 10.07
CA GLY A 51 16.75 -1.85 9.40
C GLY A 51 15.39 -2.11 8.72
N LEU A 52 14.67 -1.06 8.31
CA LEU A 52 13.34 -1.10 7.71
C LEU A 52 13.35 -1.08 6.17
N LEU A 53 14.53 -1.01 5.55
CA LEU A 53 14.65 -1.16 4.11
C LEU A 53 14.38 -2.61 3.69
N PRO A 54 13.73 -2.82 2.54
CA PRO A 54 13.51 -4.17 2.04
C PRO A 54 14.86 -4.87 1.80
N PRO A 55 14.92 -6.20 1.96
CA PRO A 55 16.14 -6.94 1.67
C PRO A 55 16.50 -6.77 0.20
N VAL A 56 17.75 -6.38 -0.05
CA VAL A 56 18.33 -6.41 -1.40
C VAL A 56 18.68 -7.85 -1.74
N SER A 57 18.27 -8.30 -2.92
CA SER A 57 18.62 -9.62 -3.44
C SER A 57 19.66 -9.45 -4.53
N ASP A 58 20.84 -10.05 -4.36
CA ASP A 58 21.96 -9.91 -5.31
C ASP A 58 21.63 -10.45 -6.72
N ASN A 59 20.63 -11.33 -6.82
CA ASN A 59 20.19 -11.94 -8.09
C ASN A 59 19.04 -11.19 -8.78
N ARG A 60 18.62 -10.03 -8.27
CA ARG A 60 17.50 -9.26 -8.83
C ARG A 60 18.02 -8.20 -9.81
N SER A 61 17.38 -8.08 -10.97
CA SER A 61 17.69 -7.00 -11.91
C SER A 61 17.36 -5.62 -11.30
N LEU A 62 17.95 -4.56 -11.85
CA LEU A 62 17.66 -3.20 -11.41
C LEU A 62 16.16 -2.87 -11.60
N ASP A 63 15.59 -3.26 -12.74
CA ASP A 63 14.19 -3.00 -13.06
C ASP A 63 13.25 -3.75 -12.11
N ASP A 64 13.55 -5.00 -11.79
CA ASP A 64 12.77 -5.76 -10.80
C ASP A 64 12.87 -5.15 -9.41
N THR A 65 14.03 -4.60 -9.05
CA THR A 65 14.22 -3.90 -7.77
C THR A 65 13.34 -2.65 -7.71
N ILE A 66 13.37 -1.82 -8.75
CA ILE A 66 12.52 -0.62 -8.85
C ILE A 66 11.04 -1.00 -8.82
N ASN A 67 10.62 -1.99 -9.62
CA ASN A 67 9.22 -2.44 -9.65
C ASN A 67 8.77 -2.96 -8.28
N ASN A 68 9.62 -3.69 -7.56
CA ASN A 68 9.30 -4.16 -6.21
C ASN A 68 9.12 -3.01 -5.20
N GLU A 69 9.99 -2.00 -5.25
CA GLU A 69 9.87 -0.83 -4.36
C GLU A 69 8.60 -0.02 -4.66
N LEU A 70 8.30 0.19 -5.94
CA LEU A 70 7.06 0.86 -6.38
C LEU A 70 5.83 0.06 -5.93
N GLN A 71 5.85 -1.26 -6.08
CA GLN A 71 4.74 -2.12 -5.66
C GLN A 71 4.50 -2.01 -4.16
N ARG A 72 5.56 -2.02 -3.34
CA ARG A 72 5.43 -1.85 -1.88
C ARG A 72 4.84 -0.49 -1.50
N LEU A 73 5.21 0.58 -2.20
CA LEU A 73 4.61 1.90 -1.96
C LEU A 73 3.12 1.90 -2.33
N LEU A 74 2.77 1.32 -3.47
CA LEU A 74 1.39 1.20 -3.94
C LEU A 74 0.53 0.36 -2.99
N ASP A 75 1.05 -0.77 -2.51
CA ASP A 75 0.39 -1.64 -1.54
C ASP A 75 0.13 -0.91 -0.22
N ASN A 76 1.12 -0.17 0.28
CA ASN A 76 0.97 0.60 1.52
C ASN A 76 -0.11 1.69 1.38
N LYS A 77 -0.14 2.40 0.25
CA LYS A 77 -1.19 3.41 -0.02
C LYS A 77 -2.56 2.76 -0.07
N HIS A 78 -2.68 1.63 -0.75
CA HIS A 78 -3.92 0.86 -0.79
C HIS A 78 -4.37 0.40 0.60
N ALA A 79 -3.45 -0.11 1.43
CA ALA A 79 -3.74 -0.54 2.79
C ALA A 79 -4.24 0.63 3.67
N VAL A 80 -3.63 1.81 3.55
CA VAL A 80 -4.09 3.03 4.25
C VAL A 80 -5.49 3.42 3.78
N ASP A 81 -5.77 3.37 2.48
CA ASP A 81 -7.09 3.69 1.93
C ASP A 81 -8.17 2.72 2.42
N VAL A 82 -7.86 1.43 2.44
CA VAL A 82 -8.75 0.39 2.99
C VAL A 82 -8.98 0.62 4.48
N ALA A 83 -7.92 0.88 5.26
CA ALA A 83 -8.02 1.14 6.70
C ALA A 83 -8.90 2.37 6.98
N ARG A 84 -8.74 3.45 6.20
CA ARG A 84 -9.55 4.67 6.32
C ARG A 84 -11.01 4.43 5.99
N LYS A 85 -11.32 3.68 4.93
CA LYS A 85 -12.70 3.30 4.57
C LYS A 85 -13.37 2.46 5.66
N ASN A 86 -12.60 1.55 6.27
CA ASN A 86 -13.08 0.66 7.32
C ASN A 86 -13.17 1.32 8.69
N ASN A 87 -12.51 2.47 8.89
CA ASN A 87 -12.53 3.22 10.14
C ASN A 87 -12.91 4.69 9.94
N PRO A 88 -14.16 4.99 9.54
CA PRO A 88 -14.60 6.33 9.17
C PRO A 88 -14.62 7.33 10.35
N LYS A 89 -14.38 6.88 11.58
CA LYS A 89 -14.34 7.71 12.80
C LYS A 89 -12.92 7.89 13.35
N ALA A 90 -11.89 7.32 12.72
CA ALA A 90 -10.51 7.62 13.09
C ALA A 90 -10.17 9.07 12.71
N THR A 91 -9.68 9.83 13.69
CA THR A 91 -9.21 11.21 13.57
C THR A 91 -7.72 11.27 13.84
#